data_AF-A0A4R4S7S3-F1
#
_entry.id   AF-A0A4R4S7S3-F1
#
_cell.length_a   1.000
_cell.length_b   1.000
_cell.length_c   1.000
_cell.angle_alpha   90.00
_cell.angle_beta   90.00
_cell.angle_gamma   90.00
#
_symmetry.space_group_name_H-M   'P 1'
#
loop_
_entity.id
_entity.type
_entity.pdbx_description
1 polymer ?
#
loop_
_entity_poly.entity_id
_entity_poly.type
_entity_poly.pdbx_seq_one_letter_code
_entity_poly.pdbx_strand_id
1 'polypeptide(L)'
;MHNLLSDMHHDSWDAYALPQERYYLSSTDEGGRDGKIISGRPLPGWTRSIETTPGFDTEAFVAEKLVQTGLRERLGNPWIYKTDVIARQHALVWNTEPLESAKRVQGELEIRLTVTPQATSCLIVAYLFDYDPVAGDAAIITNAPYTLENTPPGQPRTVTFPMQPAHYVLRRGHQLQLIIDTHDTFFADANADETLVEISSPEGCESYIAVPLHDLSPPD
;
A
#
# COMPACT_ATOMS: atom_id res chain seq x y z
N MET A 1 2.66 19.72 3.49
CA MET A 1 2.21 21.10 3.25
C MET A 1 3.14 21.69 2.18
N HIS A 2 2.64 21.88 0.95
CA HIS A 2 3.46 22.34 -0.18
C HIS A 2 3.56 23.87 -0.09
N ASN A 3 4.76 24.39 0.18
CA ASN A 3 5.00 25.82 0.25
C ASN A 3 5.21 26.35 -1.18
N LEU A 4 4.21 27.05 -1.73
CA LEU A 4 4.26 27.64 -3.08
C LEU A 4 5.30 28.77 -3.23
N LEU A 5 6.01 29.13 -2.16
CA LEU A 5 7.09 30.12 -2.11
C LEU A 5 8.45 29.51 -1.77
N SER A 6 8.57 28.17 -1.81
CA SER A 6 9.80 27.45 -1.53
C SER A 6 10.63 27.29 -2.80
N ASP A 7 11.73 28.02 -2.94
CA ASP A 7 12.77 27.83 -3.97
C ASP A 7 13.63 26.57 -3.74
N MET A 8 13.04 25.49 -3.21
CA MET A 8 13.74 24.20 -3.10
C MET A 8 13.74 23.53 -4.47
N HIS A 9 14.86 23.71 -5.18
CA HIS A 9 15.19 23.00 -6.40
C HIS A 9 16.23 21.91 -6.08
N HIS A 10 16.07 20.75 -6.68
CA HIS A 10 17.07 19.68 -6.66
C HIS A 10 17.61 19.51 -8.08
N ASP A 11 18.92 19.37 -8.24
CA ASP A 11 19.57 19.30 -9.55
C ASP A 11 19.21 18.04 -10.35
N SER A 12 18.71 17.02 -9.66
CA SER A 12 18.21 15.79 -10.24
C SER A 12 17.15 15.15 -9.34
N TRP A 13 16.42 14.18 -9.88
CA TRP A 13 15.53 13.33 -9.11
C TRP A 13 16.29 12.57 -8.01
N ASP A 14 17.48 12.03 -8.33
CA ASP A 14 18.31 11.29 -7.36
C ASP A 14 18.78 12.17 -6.20
N ALA A 15 18.96 13.48 -6.43
CA ALA A 15 19.30 14.44 -5.38
C ALA A 15 18.10 14.80 -4.49
N TYR A 16 16.88 14.42 -4.89
CA TYR A 16 15.64 14.62 -4.15
C TYR A 16 15.14 13.35 -3.47
N ALA A 17 15.21 12.20 -4.15
CA ALA A 17 14.70 10.94 -3.64
C ALA A 17 15.61 10.35 -2.56
N LEU A 18 15.01 9.83 -1.50
CA LEU A 18 15.72 9.11 -0.46
C LEU A 18 15.85 7.62 -0.83
N PRO A 19 16.89 6.92 -0.36
CA PRO A 19 17.07 5.51 -0.66
C PRO A 19 15.93 4.67 -0.08
N GLN A 20 15.51 3.63 -0.81
CA GLN A 20 14.48 2.71 -0.34
C GLN A 20 15.00 1.74 0.71
N GLU A 21 14.18 1.46 1.71
CA GLU A 21 14.37 0.36 2.65
C GLU A 21 13.31 -0.70 2.40
N ARG A 22 13.70 -1.97 2.49
CA ARG A 22 12.80 -3.11 2.27
C ARG A 22 12.15 -3.56 3.57
N TYR A 23 10.84 -3.70 3.52
CA TYR A 23 10.00 -4.22 4.59
C TYR A 23 9.20 -5.43 4.11
N TYR A 24 9.35 -6.55 4.78
CA TYR A 24 8.70 -7.81 4.43
C TYR A 24 7.30 -7.90 5.00
N LEU A 25 6.40 -8.53 4.25
CA LEU A 25 5.03 -8.76 4.65
C LEU A 25 4.94 -10.10 5.39
N SER A 26 4.19 -10.13 6.50
CA SER A 26 3.94 -11.35 7.27
C SER A 26 2.54 -11.92 7.05
N SER A 27 2.32 -13.15 7.53
CA SER A 27 0.99 -13.66 7.83
C SER A 27 0.32 -12.83 8.96
N THR A 28 -0.94 -13.11 9.22
CA THR A 28 -1.61 -12.68 10.45
C THR A 28 -1.02 -13.40 11.66
N ASP A 29 -0.86 -12.69 12.77
CA ASP A 29 -0.59 -13.32 14.07
C ASP A 29 -1.78 -14.20 14.49
N GLU A 30 -1.57 -15.15 15.42
CA GLU A 30 -2.64 -15.97 15.96
C GLU A 30 -3.77 -15.11 16.55
N GLY A 31 -4.98 -15.24 16.00
CA GLY A 31 -6.14 -14.43 16.41
C GLY A 31 -6.13 -12.97 15.92
N GLY A 32 -5.08 -12.56 15.19
CA GLY A 32 -4.98 -11.27 14.53
C GLY A 32 -5.74 -11.21 13.20
N ARG A 33 -6.21 -10.02 12.82
CA ARG A 33 -6.90 -9.78 11.54
C ARG A 33 -5.95 -9.32 10.43
N ASP A 34 -4.87 -8.64 10.82
CA ASP A 34 -3.96 -7.94 9.93
C ASP A 34 -2.55 -8.57 10.02
N GLY A 35 -1.80 -8.48 8.92
CA GLY A 35 -0.39 -8.84 8.91
C GLY A 35 0.48 -7.67 9.39
N LYS A 36 1.78 -7.90 9.44
CA LYS A 36 2.77 -6.88 9.79
C LYS A 36 3.69 -6.55 8.63
N ILE A 37 4.12 -5.29 8.60
CA ILE A 37 5.21 -4.78 7.77
C ILE A 37 6.47 -4.80 8.65
N ILE A 38 7.42 -5.68 8.33
CA ILE A 38 8.55 -5.99 9.21
C ILE A 38 9.87 -5.64 8.53
N SER A 39 10.71 -4.85 9.21
CA SER A 39 12.08 -4.57 8.77
C SER A 39 13.01 -5.76 9.04
N GLY A 40 14.03 -5.95 8.19
CA GLY A 40 15.12 -6.88 8.47
C GLY A 40 14.94 -8.24 7.82
N ARG A 41 14.67 -9.29 8.59
CA ARG A 41 14.61 -10.67 8.05
C ARG A 41 13.22 -11.01 7.52
N PRO A 42 13.12 -11.66 6.35
CA PRO A 42 11.84 -12.13 5.84
C PRO A 42 11.23 -13.22 6.70
N LEU A 43 9.90 -13.30 6.68
CA LEU A 43 9.11 -14.41 7.21
C LEU A 43 8.38 -15.10 6.04
N PRO A 44 9.03 -16.01 5.31
CA PRO A 44 8.40 -16.72 4.21
C PRO A 44 7.44 -17.82 4.70
N GLY A 45 6.73 -18.45 3.76
CA GLY A 45 5.91 -19.64 3.98
C GLY A 45 4.45 -19.38 4.35
N TRP A 46 3.91 -18.20 4.04
CA TRP A 46 2.50 -17.86 4.31
C TRP A 46 1.71 -17.54 3.05
N THR A 47 0.38 -17.70 3.17
CA THR A 47 -0.62 -17.34 2.15
C THR A 47 -1.83 -16.70 2.85
N ARG A 48 -2.41 -15.67 2.24
CA ARG A 48 -3.64 -14.98 2.64
C ARG A 48 -4.54 -14.81 1.41
N SER A 49 -5.85 -14.72 1.58
CA SER A 49 -6.81 -14.78 0.46
C SER A 49 -7.77 -13.59 0.46
N ILE A 50 -8.16 -13.16 -0.74
CA ILE A 50 -9.10 -12.07 -1.03
C ILE A 50 -10.23 -12.62 -1.90
N GLU A 51 -11.47 -12.38 -1.49
CA GLU A 51 -12.68 -12.66 -2.26
C GLU A 51 -12.99 -11.49 -3.19
N THR A 52 -12.95 -11.75 -4.49
CA THR A 52 -13.38 -10.80 -5.52
C THR A 52 -14.92 -10.77 -5.54
N THR A 53 -15.51 -9.69 -5.02
CA THR A 53 -16.97 -9.52 -4.98
C THR A 53 -17.38 -8.40 -5.93
N PRO A 54 -18.27 -8.66 -6.92
CA PRO A 54 -18.69 -7.61 -7.85
C PRO A 54 -19.35 -6.44 -7.13
N GLY A 55 -18.92 -5.22 -7.45
CA GLY A 55 -19.59 -3.98 -7.05
C GLY A 55 -19.52 -3.62 -5.56
N PHE A 56 -18.63 -4.25 -4.79
CA PHE A 56 -18.27 -3.81 -3.46
C PHE A 56 -16.94 -3.05 -3.51
N ASP A 57 -17.02 -1.72 -3.51
CA ASP A 57 -15.86 -0.90 -3.13
C ASP A 57 -15.58 -1.20 -1.64
N THR A 58 -14.32 -1.49 -1.30
CA THR A 58 -13.91 -1.36 0.10
C THR A 58 -13.71 0.13 0.42
N GLU A 59 -13.61 0.47 1.71
CA GLU A 59 -13.30 1.84 2.11
C GLU A 59 -11.88 2.29 1.69
N ALA A 60 -11.06 1.41 1.11
CA ALA A 60 -9.83 1.79 0.42
C ALA A 60 -10.14 2.04 -1.06
N PHE A 61 -10.41 3.29 -1.43
CA PHE A 61 -10.61 3.73 -2.81
C PHE A 61 -9.85 5.02 -3.11
N VAL A 62 -9.44 5.23 -4.36
CA VAL A 62 -8.55 6.35 -4.75
C VAL A 62 -9.11 7.73 -4.37
N ALA A 63 -10.42 7.99 -4.49
CA ALA A 63 -11.07 9.24 -4.06
C ALA A 63 -12.62 9.14 -4.13
N GLU A 64 -13.41 9.90 -3.36
CA GLU A 64 -14.89 9.84 -3.57
C GLU A 64 -15.28 10.53 -4.90
N LYS A 65 -14.57 11.61 -5.24
CA LYS A 65 -14.68 12.38 -6.50
C LYS A 65 -13.31 12.97 -6.85
N LEU A 66 -12.68 12.45 -7.92
CA LEU A 66 -11.31 12.79 -8.36
C LEU A 66 -10.98 14.31 -8.33
N VAL A 67 -11.93 15.16 -8.74
CA VAL A 67 -11.72 16.61 -8.86
C VAL A 67 -11.82 17.36 -7.52
N GLN A 68 -12.65 16.89 -6.58
CA GLN A 68 -12.86 17.58 -5.30
C GLN A 68 -11.86 17.14 -4.23
N THR A 69 -11.44 15.87 -4.26
CA THR A 69 -10.43 15.32 -3.34
C THR A 69 -9.05 15.92 -3.63
N GLY A 70 -8.62 15.96 -4.90
CA GLY A 70 -7.32 16.54 -5.27
C GLY A 70 -7.17 18.04 -4.90
N LEU A 71 -8.27 18.81 -4.88
CA LEU A 71 -8.23 20.20 -4.42
C LEU A 71 -8.11 20.33 -2.89
N ARG A 72 -8.72 19.43 -2.11
CA ARG A 72 -8.65 19.42 -0.64
C ARG A 72 -7.31 18.89 -0.13
N GLU A 73 -6.78 17.86 -0.79
CA GLU A 73 -5.41 17.36 -0.56
C GLU A 73 -4.37 18.45 -0.85
N ARG A 74 -4.53 19.20 -1.95
CA ARG A 74 -3.69 20.37 -2.26
C ARG A 74 -3.78 21.48 -1.21
N LEU A 75 -4.92 21.61 -0.53
CA LEU A 75 -5.16 22.58 0.54
C LEU A 75 -4.80 22.05 1.94
N GLY A 76 -4.17 20.87 2.05
CA GLY A 76 -3.71 20.31 3.32
C GLY A 76 -4.81 19.70 4.20
N ASN A 77 -5.97 19.37 3.61
CA ASN A 77 -7.06 18.67 4.27
C ASN A 77 -7.32 17.34 3.55
N PRO A 78 -6.44 16.34 3.73
CA PRO A 78 -6.59 15.04 3.08
C PRO A 78 -7.92 14.40 3.47
N TRP A 79 -8.51 13.62 2.57
CA TRP A 79 -9.66 12.81 2.92
C TRP A 79 -9.26 11.81 4.00
N ILE A 80 -10.13 11.64 5.00
CA ILE A 80 -9.90 10.71 6.11
C ILE A 80 -10.62 9.42 5.80
N TYR A 81 -9.87 8.33 5.75
CA TYR A 81 -10.36 7.00 5.47
C TYR A 81 -10.56 6.21 6.77
N LYS A 82 -11.59 5.36 6.80
CA LYS A 82 -11.88 4.45 7.91
C LYS A 82 -11.52 3.02 7.52
N THR A 83 -10.22 2.72 7.48
CA THR A 83 -9.73 1.42 6.99
C THR A 83 -10.05 0.24 7.94
N ASP A 84 -10.39 0.52 9.19
CA ASP A 84 -10.81 -0.49 10.17
C ASP A 84 -12.15 -1.15 9.86
N VAL A 85 -12.99 -0.50 9.06
CA VAL A 85 -14.31 -1.06 8.68
C VAL A 85 -14.24 -1.92 7.42
N ILE A 86 -13.08 -1.96 6.74
CA ILE A 86 -12.85 -2.81 5.57
C ILE A 86 -12.94 -4.28 5.99
N ALA A 87 -13.86 -5.02 5.39
CA ALA A 87 -13.97 -6.45 5.61
C ALA A 87 -12.70 -7.16 5.08
N ARG A 88 -12.02 -7.93 5.95
CA ARG A 88 -10.73 -8.58 5.60
C ARG A 88 -10.85 -9.74 4.62
N GLN A 89 -12.07 -10.10 4.25
CA GLN A 89 -12.33 -10.98 3.13
C GLN A 89 -12.16 -10.26 1.78
N HIS A 90 -12.27 -8.94 1.71
CA HIS A 90 -12.19 -8.16 0.46
C HIS A 90 -10.88 -7.38 0.30
N ALA A 91 -10.12 -7.18 1.38
CA ALA A 91 -8.78 -6.61 1.31
C ALA A 91 -7.87 -7.17 2.39
N LEU A 92 -6.58 -7.23 2.07
CA LEU A 92 -5.54 -7.61 3.01
C LEU A 92 -4.83 -6.38 3.53
N VAL A 93 -4.75 -6.27 4.86
CA VAL A 93 -4.10 -5.15 5.54
C VAL A 93 -2.82 -5.63 6.23
N TRP A 94 -1.78 -4.81 6.14
CA TRP A 94 -0.53 -4.93 6.90
C TRP A 94 -0.18 -3.58 7.54
N ASN A 95 0.30 -3.61 8.79
CA ASN A 95 0.76 -2.41 9.49
C ASN A 95 2.19 -2.57 9.99
N THR A 96 2.97 -1.50 10.01
CA THR A 96 4.19 -1.46 10.84
C THR A 96 3.82 -1.43 12.32
N GLU A 97 4.80 -1.61 13.21
CA GLU A 97 4.65 -1.08 14.58
C GLU A 97 4.50 0.46 14.54
N PRO A 98 3.85 1.08 15.54
CA PRO A 98 3.79 2.52 15.65
C PRO A 98 5.18 3.15 15.60
N LEU A 99 5.36 4.15 14.75
CA LEU A 99 6.66 4.79 14.56
C LEU A 99 7.13 5.48 15.84
N GLU A 100 8.36 5.21 16.26
CA GLU A 100 8.93 5.81 17.49
C GLU A 100 9.22 7.31 17.33
N SER A 101 9.40 7.77 16.09
CA SER A 101 9.72 9.13 15.65
C SER A 101 8.86 9.52 14.44
N ALA A 102 8.76 10.82 14.15
CA ALA A 102 8.19 11.25 12.88
C ALA A 102 9.14 10.86 11.74
N LYS A 103 8.59 10.34 10.65
CA LYS A 103 9.34 9.91 9.46
C LYS A 103 8.78 10.52 8.20
N ARG A 104 9.56 10.50 7.12
CA ARG A 104 9.20 10.99 5.81
C ARG A 104 9.34 9.88 4.78
N VAL A 105 8.31 9.70 3.97
CA VAL A 105 8.39 9.02 2.67
C VAL A 105 8.75 10.06 1.63
N GLN A 106 9.87 9.90 0.93
CA GLN A 106 10.30 10.84 -0.10
C GLN A 106 11.01 10.12 -1.25
N GLY A 107 10.30 9.89 -2.36
CA GLY A 107 10.85 9.26 -3.56
C GLY A 107 9.96 8.16 -4.12
N GLU A 108 10.57 7.24 -4.86
CA GLU A 108 9.91 6.10 -5.50
C GLU A 108 9.66 4.97 -4.50
N LEU A 109 8.60 4.19 -4.74
CA LEU A 109 8.28 3.00 -3.95
C LEU A 109 8.13 1.82 -4.90
N GLU A 110 8.44 0.62 -4.41
CA GLU A 110 8.26 -0.62 -5.15
C GLU A 110 7.56 -1.64 -4.26
N ILE A 111 6.70 -2.45 -4.84
CA ILE A 111 6.10 -3.59 -4.16
C ILE A 111 6.40 -4.87 -4.92
N ARG A 112 6.71 -5.94 -4.18
CA ARG A 112 6.80 -7.31 -4.69
C ARG A 112 5.75 -8.16 -4.00
N LEU A 113 4.94 -8.85 -4.79
CA LEU A 113 3.90 -9.77 -4.32
C LEU A 113 3.95 -11.08 -5.09
N THR A 114 3.70 -12.20 -4.42
CA THR A 114 3.34 -13.45 -5.09
C THR A 114 1.83 -13.62 -5.08
N VAL A 115 1.23 -13.57 -6.27
CA VAL A 115 -0.22 -13.58 -6.49
C VAL A 115 -0.65 -14.88 -7.16
N THR A 116 -1.68 -15.54 -6.64
CA THR A 116 -2.31 -16.72 -7.24
C THR A 116 -3.78 -16.40 -7.56
N PRO A 117 -4.10 -16.01 -8.80
CA PRO A 117 -5.47 -15.76 -9.21
C PRO A 117 -6.20 -17.06 -9.58
N GLN A 118 -7.52 -17.14 -9.36
CA GLN A 118 -8.37 -18.22 -9.89
C GLN A 118 -8.95 -17.89 -11.29
N ALA A 119 -8.51 -16.80 -11.90
CA ALA A 119 -8.89 -16.35 -13.23
C ALA A 119 -7.67 -16.08 -14.11
N THR A 120 -7.91 -15.92 -15.42
CA THR A 120 -6.81 -15.69 -16.40
C THR A 120 -6.22 -14.29 -16.38
N SER A 121 -6.98 -13.34 -15.82
CA SER A 121 -6.56 -11.99 -15.49
C SER A 121 -6.91 -11.70 -14.04
N CYS A 122 -6.16 -10.80 -13.40
CA CYS A 122 -6.43 -10.36 -12.05
C CYS A 122 -5.89 -8.94 -11.84
N LEU A 123 -6.75 -8.03 -11.39
CA LEU A 123 -6.35 -6.72 -10.89
C LEU A 123 -6.07 -6.83 -9.39
N ILE A 124 -4.92 -6.31 -8.97
CA ILE A 124 -4.65 -5.95 -7.59
C ILE A 124 -4.42 -4.44 -7.50
N VAL A 125 -4.88 -3.82 -6.42
CA VAL A 125 -4.62 -2.41 -6.15
C VAL A 125 -3.93 -2.31 -4.81
N ALA A 126 -2.74 -1.70 -4.80
CA ALA A 126 -1.97 -1.45 -3.60
C ALA A 126 -2.16 -0.01 -3.14
N TYR A 127 -2.50 0.18 -1.87
CA TYR A 127 -2.60 1.49 -1.23
C TYR A 127 -1.66 1.57 -0.04
N LEU A 128 -0.98 2.69 0.08
CA LEU A 128 -0.17 3.01 1.24
C LEU A 128 -0.81 4.16 2.00
N PHE A 129 -1.01 3.99 3.30
CA PHE A 129 -1.64 4.94 4.19
C PHE A 129 -0.73 5.31 5.36
N ASP A 130 -0.89 6.54 5.84
CA ASP A 130 -0.53 6.98 7.18
C ASP A 130 -1.73 6.70 8.10
N TYR A 131 -1.62 5.67 8.95
CA TYR A 131 -2.71 5.22 9.84
C TYR A 131 -2.44 5.65 11.27
N ASP A 132 -3.42 6.32 11.89
CA ASP A 132 -3.44 6.65 13.31
C ASP A 132 -4.20 5.55 14.08
N PRO A 133 -3.50 4.65 14.79
CA PRO A 133 -4.15 3.57 15.55
C PRO A 133 -4.95 4.06 16.77
N VAL A 134 -4.75 5.30 17.22
CA VAL A 134 -5.49 5.87 18.36
C VAL A 134 -6.85 6.41 17.90
N ALA A 135 -6.87 7.10 16.76
CA ALA A 135 -8.09 7.66 16.18
C ALA A 135 -8.85 6.66 15.27
N GLY A 136 -8.16 5.63 14.75
CA GLY A 136 -8.69 4.75 13.70
C GLY A 136 -8.94 5.53 12.40
N ASP A 137 -8.04 6.45 12.07
CA ASP A 137 -8.08 7.32 10.89
C ASP A 137 -6.90 6.98 9.99
N ALA A 138 -7.11 6.98 8.67
CA ALA A 138 -6.06 6.81 7.68
C ALA A 138 -6.03 7.97 6.67
N ALA A 139 -4.83 8.37 6.25
CA ALA A 139 -4.62 9.32 5.16
C ALA A 139 -3.79 8.65 4.05
N ILE A 140 -4.28 8.69 2.81
CA ILE A 140 -3.60 8.05 1.69
C ILE A 140 -2.27 8.75 1.40
N ILE A 141 -1.20 7.97 1.24
CA ILE A 141 0.14 8.41 0.85
C ILE A 141 0.32 8.23 -0.66
N THR A 142 0.01 7.04 -1.16
CA THR A 142 0.15 6.67 -2.59
C THR A 142 -0.65 5.40 -2.89
N ASN A 143 -0.88 5.12 -4.17
CA ASN A 143 -1.46 3.88 -4.66
C ASN A 143 -0.84 3.43 -5.98
N ALA A 144 -1.04 2.16 -6.33
CA ALA A 144 -0.79 1.64 -7.66
C ALA A 144 -1.64 0.41 -7.99
N PRO A 145 -2.34 0.40 -9.13
CA PRO A 145 -2.94 -0.80 -9.68
C PRO A 145 -1.89 -1.64 -10.40
N TYR A 146 -2.09 -2.95 -10.40
CA TYR A 146 -1.32 -3.88 -11.22
C TYR A 146 -2.22 -5.01 -11.71
N THR A 147 -2.24 -5.21 -13.04
CA THR A 147 -3.03 -6.27 -13.67
C THR A 147 -2.11 -7.41 -14.09
N LEU A 148 -2.35 -8.60 -13.55
CA LEU A 148 -1.84 -9.84 -14.09
C LEU A 148 -2.70 -10.24 -15.28
N GLU A 149 -2.07 -10.53 -16.41
CA GLU A 149 -2.75 -11.04 -17.60
C GLU A 149 -2.15 -12.39 -18.00
N ASN A 150 -2.92 -13.17 -18.76
CA ASN A 150 -2.47 -14.43 -19.37
C ASN A 150 -1.86 -15.41 -18.34
N THR A 151 -2.35 -15.39 -17.11
CA THR A 151 -1.88 -16.26 -16.02
C THR A 151 -2.84 -17.44 -15.88
N PRO A 152 -2.40 -18.70 -16.01
CA PRO A 152 -3.28 -19.84 -15.77
C PRO A 152 -3.90 -19.78 -14.36
N PRO A 153 -5.22 -20.02 -14.22
CA PRO A 153 -5.88 -20.11 -12.91
C PRO A 153 -5.15 -21.05 -11.95
N GLY A 154 -5.01 -20.64 -10.69
CA GLY A 154 -4.35 -21.39 -9.63
C GLY A 154 -2.81 -21.41 -9.73
N GLN A 155 -2.21 -20.69 -10.69
CA GLN A 155 -0.75 -20.63 -10.83
C GLN A 155 -0.17 -19.38 -10.13
N PRO A 156 0.71 -19.54 -9.12
CA PRO A 156 1.35 -18.42 -8.45
C PRO A 156 2.29 -17.67 -9.41
N ARG A 157 2.24 -16.34 -9.34
CA ARG A 157 3.12 -15.41 -10.07
C ARG A 157 3.69 -14.38 -9.12
N THR A 158 5.02 -14.35 -9.00
CA THR A 158 5.72 -13.27 -8.31
C THR A 158 5.91 -12.10 -9.25
N VAL A 159 5.35 -10.95 -8.87
CA VAL A 159 5.39 -9.70 -9.63
C VAL A 159 6.07 -8.62 -8.80
N THR A 160 6.70 -7.67 -9.48
CA THR A 160 7.31 -6.51 -8.85
C THR A 160 6.96 -5.30 -9.69
N PHE A 161 6.38 -4.28 -9.05
CA PHE A 161 5.89 -3.10 -9.76
C PHE A 161 6.08 -1.82 -8.94
N PRO A 162 6.31 -0.68 -9.61
CA PRO A 162 6.46 0.60 -8.95
C PRO A 162 5.12 1.13 -8.43
N MET A 163 5.14 1.88 -7.33
CA MET A 163 4.01 2.74 -6.93
C MET A 163 4.25 4.20 -7.32
N GLN A 164 3.20 5.02 -7.29
CA GLN A 164 3.37 6.46 -7.55
C GLN A 164 4.34 7.06 -6.52
N PRO A 165 5.38 7.82 -6.95
CA PRO A 165 6.30 8.46 -6.03
C PRO A 165 5.58 9.38 -5.06
N ALA A 166 6.03 9.42 -3.80
CA ALA A 166 5.37 10.19 -2.75
C ALA A 166 6.35 11.09 -2.00
N HIS A 167 5.80 12.20 -1.47
CA HIS A 167 6.46 13.03 -0.46
C HIS A 167 5.45 13.28 0.67
N TYR A 168 5.59 12.52 1.75
CA TYR A 168 4.66 12.52 2.86
C TYR A 168 5.40 12.46 4.20
N VAL A 169 4.87 13.11 5.23
CA VAL A 169 5.42 13.07 6.60
C VAL A 169 4.46 12.33 7.52
N LEU A 170 4.87 11.16 8.00
CA LEU A 170 4.16 10.37 8.99
C LEU A 170 4.53 10.87 10.39
N ARG A 171 3.54 10.98 11.26
CA ARG A 171 3.75 11.43 12.63
C ARG A 171 4.28 10.28 13.50
N ARG A 172 4.96 10.65 14.59
CA ARG A 172 5.26 9.71 15.67
C ARG A 172 3.98 9.06 16.19
N GLY A 173 4.01 7.76 16.41
CA GLY A 173 2.89 6.96 16.91
C GLY A 173 1.92 6.49 15.83
N HIS A 174 2.02 7.01 14.60
CA HIS A 174 1.29 6.47 13.46
C HIS A 174 1.98 5.23 12.90
N GLN A 175 1.28 4.49 12.05
CA GLN A 175 1.76 3.29 11.37
C GLN A 175 1.75 3.51 9.86
N LEU A 176 2.72 2.92 9.18
CA LEU A 176 2.59 2.72 7.74
C LEU A 176 1.65 1.54 7.52
N GLN A 177 0.56 1.76 6.79
CA GLN A 177 -0.45 0.75 6.50
C GLN A 177 -0.50 0.46 5.01
N LEU A 178 -0.25 -0.81 4.65
CA LEU A 178 -0.41 -1.31 3.29
C LEU A 178 -1.74 -2.05 3.20
N ILE A 179 -2.54 -1.69 2.20
CA ILE A 179 -3.77 -2.41 1.85
C ILE A 179 -3.63 -2.93 0.43
N ILE A 180 -3.88 -4.22 0.25
CA ILE A 180 -4.04 -4.84 -1.08
C ILE A 180 -5.51 -5.19 -1.26
N ASP A 181 -6.10 -4.62 -2.29
CA ASP A 181 -7.47 -4.87 -2.74
C ASP A 181 -7.44 -5.46 -4.16
N THR A 182 -8.61 -5.85 -4.65
CA THR A 182 -8.87 -6.35 -6.00
C THR A 182 -9.84 -5.45 -6.78
N HIS A 183 -10.50 -4.47 -6.14
CA HIS A 183 -11.41 -3.57 -6.84
C HIS A 183 -11.21 -2.12 -6.44
N ASP A 184 -11.36 -1.22 -7.41
CA ASP A 184 -11.43 0.23 -7.18
C ASP A 184 -12.13 0.88 -8.38
N THR A 185 -13.17 1.66 -8.11
CA THR A 185 -13.99 2.31 -9.14
C THR A 185 -13.21 3.25 -10.10
N PHE A 186 -11.98 3.66 -9.79
CA PHE A 186 -11.11 4.47 -10.67
C PHE A 186 -10.24 3.65 -11.62
N PHE A 187 -10.18 2.34 -11.43
CA PHE A 187 -9.45 1.43 -12.32
C PHE A 187 -10.41 0.51 -13.07
N ALA A 188 -10.00 0.11 -14.27
CA ALA A 188 -10.78 -0.86 -15.04
C ALA A 188 -10.69 -2.23 -14.35
N ASP A 189 -11.84 -2.85 -14.12
CA ASP A 189 -11.88 -4.19 -13.53
C ASP A 189 -11.28 -5.23 -14.49
N ALA A 190 -10.51 -6.15 -13.93
CA ALA A 190 -9.92 -7.28 -14.63
C ALA A 190 -10.08 -8.60 -13.86
N ASN A 191 -10.84 -8.59 -12.76
CA ASN A 191 -11.12 -9.78 -11.96
C ASN A 191 -12.38 -10.48 -12.46
N ALA A 192 -12.43 -11.79 -12.25
CA ALA A 192 -13.65 -12.56 -12.41
C ALA A 192 -14.46 -12.51 -11.11
N ASP A 193 -15.77 -12.32 -11.22
CA ASP A 193 -16.68 -12.23 -10.07
C ASP A 193 -16.70 -13.52 -9.25
N GLU A 194 -16.86 -13.38 -7.93
CA GLU A 194 -17.01 -14.48 -6.97
C GLU A 194 -15.82 -15.47 -6.99
N THR A 195 -14.63 -14.99 -7.32
CA THR A 195 -13.39 -15.77 -7.31
C THR A 195 -12.46 -15.39 -6.16
N LEU A 196 -11.39 -16.17 -6.00
CA LEU A 196 -10.36 -15.94 -4.98
C LEU A 196 -9.07 -15.44 -5.62
N VAL A 197 -8.42 -14.49 -4.97
CA VAL A 197 -7.04 -14.08 -5.24
C VAL A 197 -6.23 -14.34 -3.98
N GLU A 198 -5.16 -15.13 -4.09
CA GLU A 198 -4.28 -15.39 -2.96
C GLU A 198 -3.00 -14.55 -3.07
N ILE A 199 -2.58 -13.96 -1.96
CA ILE A 199 -1.29 -13.30 -1.80
C ILE A 199 -0.45 -14.16 -0.88
N SER A 200 0.79 -14.46 -1.27
CA SER A 200 1.69 -15.32 -0.51
C SER A 200 3.11 -14.76 -0.44
N SER A 201 3.95 -15.33 0.43
CA SER A 201 5.38 -15.04 0.49
C SER A 201 6.17 -16.36 0.49
N PRO A 202 6.38 -17.01 -0.66
CA PRO A 202 7.15 -18.24 -0.73
C PRO A 202 8.63 -18.01 -0.39
N GLU A 203 9.32 -19.04 0.08
CA GLU A 203 10.77 -19.00 0.30
C GLU A 203 11.52 -18.71 -1.01
N GLY A 204 12.38 -17.68 -1.00
CA GLY A 204 13.10 -17.19 -2.19
C GLY A 204 12.30 -16.25 -3.10
N CYS A 205 10.99 -16.09 -2.86
CA CYS A 205 10.09 -15.19 -3.60
C CYS A 205 9.28 -14.32 -2.64
N GLU A 206 9.96 -13.76 -1.63
CA GLU A 206 9.30 -13.09 -0.52
C GLU A 206 8.56 -11.83 -0.96
N SER A 207 7.36 -11.66 -0.40
CA SER A 207 6.54 -10.46 -0.61
C SER A 207 7.00 -9.34 0.31
N TYR A 208 7.21 -8.16 -0.26
CA TYR A 208 7.74 -6.99 0.44
C TYR A 208 7.23 -5.68 -0.17
N ILE A 209 7.35 -4.61 0.59
CA ILE A 209 7.29 -3.23 0.10
C ILE A 209 8.65 -2.55 0.35
N ALA A 210 9.16 -1.85 -0.66
CA ALA A 210 10.36 -1.03 -0.58
C ALA A 210 9.93 0.44 -0.51
N VAL A 211 10.26 1.11 0.59
CA VAL A 211 9.76 2.46 0.91
C VAL A 211 10.94 3.36 1.29
N PRO A 212 11.04 4.58 0.75
CA PRO A 212 12.06 5.56 1.13
C PRO A 212 11.65 6.27 2.42
N LEU A 213 11.56 5.51 3.52
CA LEU A 213 11.06 5.94 4.83
C LEU A 213 12.22 6.32 5.77
N HIS A 214 12.42 7.62 6.01
CA HIS A 214 13.55 8.14 6.78
C HIS A 214 13.11 9.03 7.94
N ASP A 215 13.94 9.19 8.97
CA ASP A 215 13.61 10.09 10.08
C ASP A 215 13.44 11.55 9.63
N LEU A 216 12.47 12.23 10.26
CA LEU A 216 12.23 13.65 10.05
C LEU A 216 13.24 14.47 10.89
N SER A 217 14.52 14.39 10.55
CA SER A 217 15.58 15.27 11.09
C SER A 217 16.39 15.84 9.93
N PRO A 218 16.91 17.08 10.04
CA PRO A 218 17.58 17.72 8.92
C PRO A 218 18.85 16.93 8.58
N PRO A 219 19.26 16.81 7.30
CA PRO A 219 20.63 16.42 7.01
C PRO A 219 21.56 17.48 7.63
N ASP A 220 22.58 17.02 8.34
CA ASP A 220 23.67 17.85 8.89
C ASP A 220 24.35 18.70 7.80
#